data_AF-A0A7R9VQ58-F1
#
_entry.id   AF-A0A7R9VQ58-F1
#
_cell.length_a   1.000
_cell.length_b   1.000
_cell.length_c   1.000
_cell.angle_alpha   90.00
_cell.angle_beta   90.00
_cell.angle_gamma   90.00
#
_symmetry.space_group_name_H-M   'P 1'
#
loop_
_entity.id
_entity.type
_entity.pdbx_description
1 polymer ?
#
loop_
_entity_poly.entity_id
_entity_poly.type
_entity_poly.pdbx_seq_one_letter_code
_entity_poly.pdbx_strand_id
1 'polypeptide(L)'
;CGVAAIVAVTVILSGRQSNTVNSSSTASTAPSISVLPSSSPTYQPSTDGDVLILKRIENVFGERVHEETAPYANATTWILSEDHTRPMDETSQFLTQRYILALLYYSTNGTNWEAKRFLTPDHHCSW
;
A
#
# COMPACT_ATOMS: atom_id res chain seq x y z
N CYS A 1 -19.91 17.77 -4.52
CA CYS A 1 -18.62 17.21 -4.97
C CYS A 1 -18.91 16.52 -6.29
N GLY A 2 -18.48 17.12 -7.40
CA GLY A 2 -18.91 16.68 -8.72
C GLY A 2 -18.12 17.40 -9.79
N VAL A 3 -16.93 16.87 -10.09
CA VAL A 3 -16.32 16.98 -11.41
C VAL A 3 -15.56 15.67 -11.62
N ALA A 4 -16.07 14.82 -12.50
CA ALA A 4 -15.37 13.61 -12.91
C ALA A 4 -14.31 14.00 -13.93
N ALA A 5 -13.05 14.05 -13.51
CA ALA A 5 -11.92 14.16 -14.42
C ALA A 5 -11.51 12.75 -14.87
N ILE A 6 -11.80 12.42 -16.14
CA ILE A 6 -11.39 11.16 -16.74
C ILE A 6 -9.95 11.33 -17.23
N VAL A 7 -8.98 10.78 -16.50
CA VAL A 7 -7.58 10.73 -16.93
C VAL A 7 -7.37 9.45 -17.72
N ALA A 8 -7.21 9.57 -19.03
CA ALA A 8 -6.86 8.45 -19.90
C ALA A 8 -5.34 8.25 -19.88
N VAL A 9 -4.87 7.13 -19.31
CA VAL A 9 -3.46 6.73 -19.34
C VAL A 9 -3.24 5.83 -20.55
N THR A 10 -2.49 6.31 -21.53
CA THR A 10 -2.05 5.50 -22.68
C THR A 10 -0.71 4.82 -22.36
N VAL A 11 -0.71 3.49 -22.31
CA VAL A 11 0.51 2.69 -22.14
C VAL A 11 1.11 2.38 -23.52
N ILE A 12 2.33 2.86 -23.78
CA ILE A 12 3.07 2.52 -24.99
C ILE A 12 3.96 1.31 -24.69
N LEU A 13 3.56 0.13 -25.20
CA LEU A 13 4.35 -1.10 -25.14
C LEU A 13 5.40 -1.11 -26.25
N SER A 14 6.63 -0.75 -25.92
CA SER A 14 7.78 -0.93 -26.81
C SER A 14 8.41 -2.30 -26.57
N GLY A 15 8.07 -3.28 -27.41
CA GLY A 15 8.72 -4.59 -27.42
C GLY A 15 10.11 -4.53 -28.08
N ARG A 16 11.11 -5.17 -27.47
CA ARG A 16 12.42 -5.41 -28.10
C ARG A 16 12.81 -6.87 -27.94
N GLN A 17 12.90 -7.58 -29.07
CA GLN A 17 13.33 -8.98 -29.15
C GLN A 17 14.86 -9.10 -29.17
N SER A 18 15.34 -10.04 -28.34
CA SER A 18 16.37 -11.07 -28.53
C SER A 18 17.78 -10.75 -29.06
N ASN A 19 18.79 -11.19 -28.31
CA ASN A 19 19.87 -12.02 -28.85
C ASN A 19 20.54 -12.90 -27.77
N THR A 20 20.94 -14.09 -28.22
CA THR A 20 21.24 -15.32 -27.49
C THR A 20 22.74 -15.58 -27.25
N VAL A 21 23.03 -16.29 -26.14
CA VAL A 21 24.06 -17.34 -25.91
C VAL A 21 25.55 -16.92 -25.81
N ASN A 22 26.20 -17.16 -24.65
CA ASN A 22 27.22 -18.22 -24.49
C ASN A 22 27.63 -18.48 -23.03
N SER A 23 28.15 -19.69 -22.80
CA SER A 23 28.19 -20.46 -21.56
C SER A 23 29.35 -20.22 -20.58
N SER A 24 29.08 -20.64 -19.33
CA SER A 24 29.93 -21.35 -18.36
C SER A 24 31.19 -20.69 -17.77
N SER A 25 31.15 -20.45 -16.45
CA SER A 25 32.23 -20.83 -15.53
C SER A 25 31.71 -20.98 -14.08
N THR A 26 32.06 -22.12 -13.49
CA THR A 26 31.84 -22.53 -12.09
C THR A 26 32.69 -21.73 -11.10
N ALA A 27 32.07 -21.23 -10.02
CA ALA A 27 32.69 -21.16 -8.70
C ALA A 27 31.60 -21.08 -7.62
N SER A 28 31.73 -21.94 -6.61
CA SER A 28 30.88 -22.04 -5.43
C SER A 28 30.91 -20.74 -4.62
N THR A 29 29.73 -20.18 -4.32
CA THR A 29 29.55 -19.34 -3.14
C THR A 29 28.18 -19.68 -2.59
N ALA A 30 28.17 -20.35 -1.44
CA ALA A 30 26.95 -20.72 -0.74
C ALA A 30 26.08 -19.47 -0.52
N PRO A 31 24.75 -19.53 -0.75
CA PRO A 31 23.88 -18.45 -0.31
C PRO A 31 23.93 -18.42 1.22
N SER A 32 24.49 -17.36 1.77
CA SER A 32 24.36 -17.06 3.19
C SER A 32 22.88 -16.80 3.45
N ILE A 33 22.19 -17.78 4.04
CA ILE A 33 20.84 -17.60 4.56
C ILE A 33 20.99 -16.65 5.74
N SER A 34 20.88 -15.35 5.46
CA SER A 34 20.75 -14.34 6.50
C SER A 34 19.35 -14.48 7.07
N VAL A 35 19.19 -15.38 8.05
CA VAL A 35 18.06 -15.37 8.97
C VAL A 35 18.27 -14.18 9.90
N LEU A 36 18.07 -12.99 9.36
CA LEU A 36 17.88 -11.82 10.19
C LEU A 36 16.40 -11.83 10.60
N PRO A 37 16.05 -11.99 11.89
CA PRO A 37 14.70 -11.68 12.30
C PRO A 37 14.48 -10.20 11.98
N SER A 38 13.56 -9.93 11.04
CA SER A 38 13.05 -8.58 10.83
C SER A 38 12.24 -8.22 12.06
N SER A 39 12.89 -7.67 13.08
CA SER A 39 12.21 -7.02 14.19
C SER A 39 11.73 -5.66 13.70
N SER A 40 10.73 -5.67 12.81
CA SER A 40 9.97 -4.49 12.43
C SER A 40 8.52 -4.73 12.83
N PRO A 41 7.81 -3.69 13.32
CA PRO A 41 6.58 -3.88 14.06
C PRO A 41 5.52 -4.46 13.15
N THR A 42 5.15 -5.73 13.35
CA THR A 42 3.85 -6.22 12.93
C THR A 42 2.84 -5.41 13.74
N TYR A 43 2.09 -4.52 13.10
CA TYR A 43 1.01 -3.81 13.78
C TYR A 43 0.06 -4.88 14.33
N GLN A 44 0.08 -5.05 15.65
CA GLN A 44 -0.82 -5.96 16.33
C GLN A 44 -2.10 -5.16 16.60
N PRO A 45 -3.24 -5.52 15.98
CA PRO A 45 -4.49 -4.81 16.22
C PRO A 45 -4.77 -4.79 17.71
N SER A 46 -4.91 -3.58 18.24
CA SER A 46 -4.91 -3.31 19.68
C SER A 46 -6.33 -3.21 20.25
N THR A 47 -7.33 -3.13 19.37
CA THR A 47 -8.74 -3.04 19.70
C THR A 47 -9.60 -3.96 18.83
N ASP A 48 -10.79 -4.31 19.31
CA ASP A 48 -11.80 -5.04 18.51
C ASP A 48 -12.17 -4.27 17.22
N GLY A 49 -12.12 -2.94 17.25
CA GLY A 49 -12.34 -2.10 16.08
C GLY A 49 -11.28 -2.31 15.00
N ASP A 50 -10.00 -2.38 15.38
CA ASP A 50 -8.90 -2.59 14.44
C ASP A 50 -9.06 -3.92 13.68
N VAL A 51 -9.51 -4.97 14.37
CA VAL A 51 -9.76 -6.29 13.77
C VAL A 51 -10.88 -6.23 12.73
N LEU A 52 -11.96 -5.48 13.01
CA LEU A 52 -13.07 -5.34 12.09
C LEU A 52 -12.68 -4.49 10.85
N ILE A 53 -11.88 -3.44 11.06
CA ILE A 53 -11.32 -2.62 9.98
C ILE A 53 -10.42 -3.47 9.08
N LEU A 54 -9.47 -4.22 9.66
CA LEU A 54 -8.58 -5.12 8.94
C LEU A 54 -9.37 -6.14 8.12
N LYS A 55 -10.33 -6.83 8.74
CA LYS A 55 -11.19 -7.80 8.05
C LYS A 55 -11.92 -7.18 6.86
N ARG A 56 -12.38 -5.93 6.97
CA ARG A 56 -13.03 -5.25 5.85
C ARG A 56 -12.05 -4.92 4.73
N ILE A 57 -10.83 -4.51 5.05
CA ILE A 57 -9.78 -4.23 4.06
C ILE A 57 -9.35 -5.53 3.38
N GLU A 58 -9.13 -6.61 4.13
CA GLU A 58 -8.83 -7.96 3.61
C GLU A 58 -9.89 -8.47 2.65
N ASN A 59 -11.18 -8.24 2.94
CA ASN A 59 -12.26 -8.62 2.03
C ASN A 59 -12.17 -7.95 0.64
N VAL A 60 -11.49 -6.81 0.53
CA VAL A 60 -11.35 -6.05 -0.72
C VAL A 60 -10.00 -6.33 -1.40
N PHE A 61 -8.92 -6.37 -0.65
CA PHE A 61 -7.54 -6.47 -1.17
C PHE A 61 -6.93 -7.88 -1.05
N GLY A 62 -7.60 -8.78 -0.36
CA GLY A 62 -7.16 -10.14 -0.08
C GLY A 62 -5.98 -10.20 0.88
N GLU A 63 -5.27 -11.34 0.84
CA GLU A 63 -4.09 -11.62 1.67
C GLU A 63 -2.94 -10.61 1.47
N ARG A 64 -2.99 -9.80 0.40
CA ARG A 64 -1.96 -8.80 0.07
C ARG A 64 -1.82 -7.72 1.13
N VAL A 65 -2.86 -7.53 1.95
CA VAL A 65 -2.84 -6.63 3.12
C VAL A 65 -1.78 -7.06 4.13
N HIS A 66 -1.46 -8.36 4.18
CA HIS A 66 -0.43 -8.96 5.02
C HIS A 66 0.93 -9.10 4.33
N GLU A 67 1.04 -8.73 3.04
CA GLU A 67 2.35 -8.64 2.42
C GLU A 67 3.16 -7.58 3.18
N GLU A 68 4.29 -7.99 3.76
CA GLU A 68 5.28 -7.08 4.36
C GLU A 68 5.96 -6.16 3.31
N THR A 69 5.42 -6.08 2.10
CA THR A 69 5.86 -5.09 1.13
C THR A 69 5.48 -3.70 1.64
N ALA A 70 6.44 -2.77 1.56
CA ALA A 70 6.37 -1.45 2.17
C ALA A 70 5.03 -0.70 1.97
N PRO A 71 4.32 -0.76 0.83
CA PRO A 71 3.09 0.03 0.65
C PRO A 71 1.88 -0.46 1.45
N TYR A 72 1.59 -1.77 1.47
CA TYR A 72 0.41 -2.31 2.15
C TYR A 72 0.56 -2.20 3.66
N ALA A 73 1.71 -2.61 4.20
CA ALA A 73 2.01 -2.52 5.63
C ALA A 73 1.93 -1.06 6.15
N ASN A 74 2.46 -0.11 5.39
CA ASN A 74 2.40 1.31 5.77
C ASN A 74 0.99 1.88 5.67
N ALA A 75 0.23 1.52 4.63
CA ALA A 75 -1.17 1.96 4.49
C ALA A 75 -2.06 1.39 5.61
N THR A 76 -1.84 0.13 5.98
CA THR A 76 -2.53 -0.53 7.09
C THR A 76 -2.18 0.09 8.44
N THR A 77 -0.90 0.37 8.67
CA THR A 77 -0.49 1.11 9.88
C THR A 77 -1.16 2.48 9.93
N TRP A 78 -1.10 3.23 8.83
CA TRP A 78 -1.66 4.58 8.77
C TRP A 78 -3.18 4.58 9.05
N ILE A 79 -3.95 3.68 8.44
CA ILE A 79 -5.41 3.66 8.62
C ILE A 79 -5.81 3.25 10.06
N LEU A 80 -5.00 2.42 10.73
CA LEU A 80 -5.31 1.91 12.07
C LEU A 80 -4.78 2.81 13.20
N SER A 81 -3.68 3.53 12.99
CA SER A 81 -3.04 4.31 14.06
C SER A 81 -2.88 5.80 13.81
N GLU A 82 -3.01 6.29 12.58
CA GLU A 82 -2.73 7.70 12.24
C GLU A 82 -3.96 8.43 11.69
N ASP A 83 -4.86 7.71 11.03
CA ASP A 83 -6.07 8.25 10.42
C ASP A 83 -7.17 8.55 11.46
N HIS A 84 -6.88 9.43 12.43
CA HIS A 84 -7.79 9.87 13.50
C HIS A 84 -8.99 10.70 13.02
N THR A 85 -9.27 10.65 11.74
CA THR A 85 -9.96 11.70 11.01
C THR A 85 -11.47 11.69 11.24
N ARG A 86 -12.01 10.54 11.67
CA ARG A 86 -13.37 10.28 12.13
C ARG A 86 -13.35 9.05 13.05
N PRO A 87 -14.42 8.69 13.76
CA PRO A 87 -14.63 7.29 14.10
C PRO A 87 -14.70 6.51 12.78
N MET A 88 -13.55 6.07 12.29
CA MET A 88 -13.41 5.25 11.12
C MET A 88 -13.58 3.82 11.59
N ASP A 89 -14.81 3.34 11.52
CA ASP A 89 -15.12 1.95 11.85
C ASP A 89 -15.20 1.11 10.58
N GLU A 90 -15.42 -0.18 10.77
CA GLU A 90 -15.62 -1.13 9.69
C GLU A 90 -16.89 -0.90 8.88
N THR A 91 -17.79 0.01 9.28
CA THR A 91 -19.02 0.32 8.55
C THR A 91 -18.86 1.52 7.63
N SER A 92 -17.86 2.37 7.90
CA SER A 92 -17.54 3.56 7.12
C SER A 92 -17.44 3.27 5.62
N GLN A 93 -18.21 4.02 4.83
CA GLN A 93 -18.18 3.94 3.37
C GLN A 93 -16.88 4.53 2.79
N PHE A 94 -16.13 5.31 3.58
CA PHE A 94 -14.89 5.97 3.16
C PHE A 94 -13.64 5.15 3.49
N LEU A 95 -13.77 4.05 4.26
CA LEU A 95 -12.64 3.24 4.68
C LEU A 95 -11.81 2.75 3.48
N THR A 96 -12.47 2.13 2.50
CA THR A 96 -11.81 1.63 1.30
C THR A 96 -11.15 2.75 0.50
N GLN A 97 -11.82 3.90 0.34
CA GLN A 97 -11.27 5.03 -0.40
C GLN A 97 -9.99 5.57 0.26
N ARG A 98 -10.01 5.77 1.58
CA ARG A 98 -8.83 6.27 2.31
C ARG A 98 -7.69 5.25 2.31
N TYR A 99 -8.01 3.96 2.46
CA TYR A 99 -7.01 2.90 2.35
C TYR A 99 -6.33 2.88 0.97
N ILE A 100 -7.10 2.98 -0.13
CA ILE A 100 -6.55 3.04 -1.50
C ILE A 100 -5.60 4.23 -1.65
N LEU A 101 -5.98 5.38 -1.08
CA LEU A 101 -5.18 6.59 -1.22
C LEU A 101 -3.88 6.54 -0.41
N ALA A 102 -3.93 5.97 0.80
CA ALA A 102 -2.74 5.66 1.60
C ALA A 102 -1.83 4.66 0.86
N LEU A 103 -2.40 3.59 0.32
CA LEU A 103 -1.67 2.60 -0.47
C LEU A 103 -0.99 3.24 -1.69
N LEU A 104 -1.73 4.09 -2.42
CA LEU A 104 -1.19 4.83 -3.55
C LEU A 104 -0.03 5.72 -3.11
N TYR A 105 -0.21 6.51 -2.06
CA TYR A 105 0.81 7.38 -1.48
C TYR A 105 2.11 6.62 -1.14
N TYR A 106 2.01 5.49 -0.43
CA TYR A 106 3.20 4.70 -0.08
C TYR A 106 3.79 3.94 -1.27
N SER A 107 3.00 3.62 -2.29
CA SER A 107 3.48 2.93 -3.50
C SER A 107 4.16 3.85 -4.52
N THR A 108 3.84 5.15 -4.54
CA THR A 108 4.31 6.09 -5.56
C THR A 108 5.17 7.22 -5.00
N ASN A 109 5.86 6.98 -3.88
CA ASN A 109 6.75 7.97 -3.26
C ASN A 109 6.01 9.29 -2.93
N GLY A 110 4.84 9.16 -2.30
CA GLY A 110 3.90 10.25 -2.03
C GLY A 110 4.44 11.37 -1.12
N THR A 111 5.55 11.13 -0.43
CA THR A 111 6.31 12.18 0.25
C THR A 111 6.71 13.33 -0.68
N ASN A 112 6.79 13.09 -1.99
CA ASN A 112 7.09 14.08 -3.02
C ASN A 112 5.84 14.67 -3.72
N TRP A 113 4.63 14.29 -3.30
CA TRP A 113 3.42 14.89 -3.84
C TRP A 113 3.23 16.31 -3.32
N GLU A 114 2.80 17.23 -4.19
CA GLU A 114 2.44 18.58 -3.77
C GLU A 114 1.13 18.60 -2.97
N ALA A 115 0.19 17.70 -3.30
CA ALA A 115 -1.11 17.57 -2.64
C ALA A 115 -1.10 16.43 -1.60
N LYS A 116 -1.11 16.79 -0.32
CA LYS A 116 -1.14 15.83 0.81
C LYS A 116 -2.32 16.05 1.76
N ARG A 117 -3.32 16.84 1.36
CA ARG A 117 -4.48 17.17 2.20
C ARG A 117 -5.29 15.94 2.62
N PHE A 118 -5.19 14.84 1.88
CA PHE A 118 -5.82 13.59 2.27
C PHE A 118 -5.26 12.99 3.56
N LEU A 119 -4.03 13.32 3.97
CA LEU A 119 -3.47 12.90 5.26
C LEU A 119 -4.13 13.63 6.44
N THR A 120 -4.94 14.67 6.18
CA THR A 120 -5.65 15.41 7.22
C THR A 120 -7.02 14.81 7.53
N PRO A 121 -7.63 15.25 8.65
CA PRO A 121 -9.03 14.96 8.98
C PRO A 121 -10.11 15.44 8.05
N ASP A 122 -9.75 16.24 7.06
CA ASP A 122 -10.71 16.82 6.16
C ASP A 122 -11.46 15.72 5.37
N HIS A 123 -12.73 15.97 5.07
CA HIS A 123 -13.47 15.14 4.13
C HIS A 123 -12.86 15.27 2.74
N HIS A 124 -12.98 14.24 1.90
CA HIS A 124 -12.45 14.26 0.52
C HIS A 124 -12.99 15.40 -0.36
N CYS A 125 -14.08 16.05 0.05
CA CYS A 125 -14.64 17.22 -0.63
C CYS A 125 -13.94 18.54 -0.30
N SER A 126 -13.08 18.55 0.72
CA SER A 126 -12.36 19.73 1.21
C SER A 126 -10.85 19.64 0.98
N TRP A 127 -10.40 18.58 0.31
CA TRP A 127 -9.01 18.40 -0.13
C TRP A 127 -8.71 19.21 -1.39
#